data_AF-A0A3E2YRN8-F1
#
_entry.id   AF-A0A3E2YRN8-F1
#
_cell.length_a   1.000
_cell.length_b   1.000
_cell.length_c   1.000
_cell.angle_alpha   90.00
_cell.angle_beta   90.00
_cell.angle_gamma   90.00
#
_symmetry.space_group_name_H-M   'P 1'
#
loop_
_entity.id
_entity.type
_entity.pdbx_description
1 polymer ?
#
loop_
_entity_poly.entity_id
_entity_poly.type
_entity_poly.pdbx_seq_one_letter_code
_entity_poly.pdbx_strand_id
1 'polypeptide(L)' 'MFGKRKPEPQPVRPDQVARLIKATDDEDTAAARDIDSPQFGRARAVRDAVARASSPAEIDAAYTAWRRGAH' A
#
# COMPACT_ATOMS: atom_id res chain seq x y z
N MET A 1 18.01 -29.94 -18.11
CA MET A 1 18.22 -28.53 -17.76
C MET A 1 16.86 -27.83 -17.78
N PHE A 2 16.22 -27.64 -16.63
CA PHE A 2 14.96 -26.88 -16.54
C PHE A 2 15.27 -25.53 -15.89
N GLY A 3 15.74 -24.59 -16.71
CA GLY A 3 15.82 -23.19 -16.32
C GLY A 3 14.39 -22.69 -16.09
N LYS A 4 13.97 -22.66 -14.82
CA LYS A 4 12.72 -21.99 -14.44
C LYS A 4 12.87 -20.52 -14.82
N ARG A 5 12.24 -20.10 -15.92
CA ARG A 5 12.11 -18.68 -16.25
C ARG A 5 11.46 -18.02 -15.03
N LYS A 6 12.19 -17.10 -14.40
CA LYS A 6 11.62 -16.27 -13.33
C LYS A 6 10.37 -15.61 -13.93
N PRO A 7 9.22 -15.62 -13.25
CA PRO A 7 8.08 -14.84 -13.70
C PRO A 7 8.56 -13.41 -13.91
N GLU A 8 8.28 -12.85 -15.09
CA GLU A 8 8.59 -11.45 -15.38
C GLU A 8 7.96 -10.60 -14.27
N PRO A 9 8.72 -9.64 -13.68
CA PRO A 9 8.15 -8.78 -12.67
C PRO A 9 6.95 -8.08 -13.28
N GLN A 10 5.76 -8.25 -12.66
CA GLN A 10 4.60 -7.48 -13.08
C GLN A 10 4.97 -6.00 -13.02
N PRO A 11 4.69 -5.22 -14.08
CA PRO A 11 5.04 -3.82 -14.11
C PRO A 11 4.38 -3.12 -12.92
N VAL A 12 5.19 -2.48 -12.07
CA VAL A 12 4.74 -1.69 -10.94
C VAL A 12 3.99 -0.48 -11.49
N ARG A 13 2.69 -0.36 -11.21
CA ARG A 13 1.87 0.76 -11.66
C ARG A 13 2.08 1.95 -10.70
N PRO A 14 2.67 3.07 -11.14
CA PRO A 14 2.97 4.20 -10.25
C PRO A 14 1.72 4.79 -9.60
N ASP A 15 0.61 4.86 -10.34
CA ASP A 15 -0.67 5.36 -9.83
C ASP A 15 -1.22 4.47 -8.71
N GLN A 16 -1.04 3.15 -8.81
CA GLN A 16 -1.49 2.21 -7.80
C GLN A 16 -0.64 2.32 -6.54
N VAL A 17 0.68 2.50 -6.70
CA VAL A 17 1.61 2.78 -5.60
C VAL A 17 1.22 4.07 -4.88
N ALA A 18 0.97 5.15 -5.61
CA ALA A 18 0.56 6.43 -5.05
C ALA A 18 -0.77 6.35 -4.29
N ARG A 19 -1.75 5.61 -4.81
CA ARG A 19 -3.02 5.34 -4.11
C ARG A 19 -2.81 4.57 -2.81
N LEU A 20 -1.92 3.58 -2.81
CA LEU A 20 -1.63 2.79 -1.61
C LEU A 20 -0.89 3.62 -0.55
N ILE A 21 0.04 4.47 -0.96
CA ILE A 21 0.72 5.43 -0.06
C ILE A 21 -0.31 6.36 0.57
N LYS A 22 -1.15 7.01 -0.25
CA LYS A 22 -2.18 7.93 0.24
C LYS A 22 -3.15 7.26 1.22
N ALA A 23 -3.63 6.06 0.90
CA ALA A 23 -4.54 5.33 1.78
C ALA A 23 -3.88 4.96 3.12
N THR A 24 -2.57 4.69 3.12
CA THR A 24 -1.79 4.44 4.33
C THR A 24 -1.61 5.72 5.15
N ASP A 25 -1.31 6.86 4.52
CA ASP A 25 -1.23 8.16 5.22
C ASP A 25 -2.57 8.58 5.84
N ASP A 26 -3.67 8.37 5.10
CA ASP A 26 -5.02 8.66 5.60
C ASP A 26 -5.39 7.76 6.80
N GLU A 27 -4.99 6.48 6.76
CA GLU A 27 -5.14 5.53 7.88
C GLU A 27 -4.34 5.98 9.10
N ASP A 28 -3.06 6.29 8.94
CA ASP A 28 -2.18 6.75 10.02
C ASP A 28 -2.65 8.08 10.61
N THR A 29 -3.10 9.01 9.78
CA THR A 29 -3.69 10.28 10.23
C THR A 29 -4.94 10.06 11.06
N ALA A 30 -5.80 9.12 10.66
CA ALA A 30 -6.99 8.78 11.41
C ALA A 30 -6.63 8.06 12.74
N ALA A 31 -5.68 7.14 12.70
CA ALA A 31 -5.18 6.42 13.89
C ALA A 31 -4.57 7.38 14.92
N ALA A 32 -3.79 8.37 14.45
CA ALA A 32 -3.17 9.38 15.30
C ALA A 32 -4.19 10.26 16.03
N ARG A 33 -5.41 10.41 15.49
CA ARG A 33 -6.52 11.11 16.15
C ARG A 33 -7.23 10.21 17.15
N ASP A 34 -7.70 9.05 16.66
CA ASP A 34 -8.42 8.06 17.46
C ASP A 34 -8.50 6.73 16.69
N ILE A 35 -7.82 5.70 17.21
CA ILE A 35 -7.75 4.36 16.62
C ILE A 35 -9.07 3.58 16.74
N ASP A 36 -9.93 3.91 17.69
CA ASP A 36 -11.24 3.24 17.85
C ASP A 36 -12.35 3.97 17.07
N SER A 37 -11.99 5.06 16.39
CA SER A 37 -12.96 5.88 15.65
C SER A 37 -13.51 5.16 14.41
N PRO A 38 -14.78 5.43 14.04
CA PRO A 38 -15.32 4.99 12.75
C PRO A 38 -14.52 5.49 11.55
N GLN A 39 -13.82 6.62 11.69
CA GLN A 39 -12.96 7.22 10.67
C GLN A 39 -11.73 6.35 10.40
N PHE A 40 -11.04 5.88 11.44
CA PHE A 40 -9.95 4.92 11.30
C PHE A 40 -10.44 3.62 10.64
N GLY A 41 -11.57 3.08 11.10
CA GLY A 41 -12.17 1.88 10.51
C GLY A 41 -12.44 2.02 9.00
N ARG A 42 -12.91 3.19 8.56
CA ARG A 42 -13.12 3.48 7.13
C ARG A 42 -11.80 3.61 6.37
N ALA A 43 -10.82 4.34 6.91
CA ALA A 43 -9.52 4.54 6.28
C ALA A 43 -8.78 3.19 6.10
N ARG A 44 -8.78 2.36 7.14
CA ARG A 44 -8.27 0.99 7.10
C ARG A 44 -8.96 0.13 6.04
N ALA A 45 -10.28 0.19 5.94
CA ALA A 45 -11.02 -0.56 4.92
C ALA A 45 -10.65 -0.12 3.49
N VAL A 46 -10.45 1.18 3.26
CA VAL A 46 -9.97 1.71 1.98
C VAL A 46 -8.56 1.22 1.69
N ARG A 47 -7.63 1.33 2.65
CA ARG A 47 -6.25 0.85 2.52
C ARG A 47 -6.22 -0.64 2.19
N ASP A 48 -7.00 -1.46 2.89
CA ASP A 48 -7.07 -2.90 2.64
C ASP A 48 -7.67 -3.23 1.26
N ALA A 49 -8.66 -2.46 0.80
CA ALA A 49 -9.21 -2.62 -0.55
C ALA A 49 -8.18 -2.28 -1.64
N VAL A 50 -7.42 -1.19 -1.47
CA VAL A 50 -6.33 -0.83 -2.40
C VAL A 50 -5.23 -1.88 -2.36
N ALA A 51 -4.83 -2.35 -1.18
CA ALA A 51 -3.82 -3.39 -1.03
C ALA A 51 -4.20 -4.71 -1.71
N ARG A 52 -5.48 -5.13 -1.64
CA ARG A 52 -5.99 -6.31 -2.34
C ARG A 52 -5.95 -6.19 -3.86
N ALA A 53 -6.02 -4.97 -4.39
CA ALA A 53 -5.92 -4.69 -5.82
C ALA A 53 -4.47 -4.48 -6.31
N SER A 54 -3.51 -4.42 -5.37
CA SER A 54 -2.10 -4.21 -5.64
C SER A 54 -1.35 -5.54 -5.75
N SER A 55 -0.34 -5.57 -6.61
CA SER A 55 0.61 -6.67 -6.65
C SER A 55 1.59 -6.59 -5.47
N PRO A 56 2.26 -7.72 -5.11
CA PRO A 56 3.28 -7.70 -4.06
C PRO A 56 4.40 -6.67 -4.31
N ALA A 57 4.80 -6.45 -5.56
CA ALA A 57 5.81 -5.46 -5.93
C ALA A 57 5.33 -4.02 -5.70
N GLU A 58 4.04 -3.74 -5.92
CA GLU A 58 3.45 -2.42 -5.64
C GLU A 58 3.31 -2.16 -4.14
N ILE A 59 2.98 -3.19 -3.36
CA ILE A 59 2.93 -3.09 -1.90
C ILE A 59 4.32 -2.78 -1.35
N ASP A 60 5.35 -3.49 -1.82
CA ASP A 60 6.74 -3.27 -1.39
C ASP A 60 7.26 -1.88 -1.80
N ALA A 61 6.97 -1.45 -3.03
CA ALA A 61 7.32 -0.12 -3.52
C ALA A 61 6.61 0.99 -2.72
N ALA A 62 5.31 0.84 -2.47
CA ALA A 62 4.53 1.79 -1.67
C ALA A 62 5.06 1.87 -0.24
N TYR A 63 5.30 0.72 0.41
CA TYR A 63 5.81 0.67 1.77
C TYR A 63 7.21 1.28 1.89
N THR A 64 8.09 1.00 0.93
CA THR A 64 9.44 1.60 0.88
C THR A 64 9.38 3.11 0.68
N ALA A 65 8.53 3.60 -0.23
CA ALA A 65 8.37 5.03 -0.48
C ALA A 65 7.75 5.75 0.73
N TRP A 66 6.68 5.20 1.28
CA TRP A 66 6.00 5.71 2.47
C TRP A 66 6.96 5.84 3.66
N ARG A 67 7.73 4.79 3.97
CA ARG A 67 8.73 4.80 5.05
C ARG A 67 9.82 5.87 4.83
N ARG A 68 10.21 6.15 3.58
CA ARG A 68 11.19 7.21 3.27
C ARG A 68 10.62 8.62 3.40
N GLY A 69 9.32 8.80 3.21
CA GLY A 69 8.64 10.09 3.32
C GLY A 69 8.14 10.44 4.72
N ALA A 70 8.09 9.46 5.64
CA ALA A 70 7.60 9.64 7.01
C ALA A 70 8.66 10.15 8.02
N HIS A 71 9.85 10.54 7.55
CA HIS A 71 10.95 11.13 8.34
C HIS A 71 11.10 12.63 8.05
#